data_AF-A0A538SZJ7-F1
#
_entry.id   AF-A0A538SZJ7-F1
#
_cell.length_a   1.000
_cell.length_b   1.000
_cell.length_c   1.000
_cell.angle_alpha   90.00
_cell.angle_beta   90.00
_cell.angle_gamma   90.00
#
_symmetry.space_group_name_H-M   'P 1'
#
loop_
_entity.id
_entity.type
_entity.pdbx_description
1 polymer ?
#
loop_
_entity_poly.entity_id
_entity_poly.type
_entity_poly.pdbx_seq_one_letter_code
_entity_poly.pdbx_strand_id
1 'polypeptide(L)'
;MNRYSLTHLGDGELNCSLKTVVARGRASDADVLAHIAEFDERRLYLPAAYPCMKEYCIRELRFSEDAASKRVYAARAARQFPAIFAAVAEGRLHLSGVVTLAPRLTPENADELLEAATHKTRDEILHLLAERFPKPDLPARLGDTSAPTGEQAPDPVGDYAARHAPGHVESPGGQARILPLSAERSALQCSFPRRVEEKIRYARTLASHQLPSGVLATLIEWCVDAFIEKQEKQKFAATARPRSGSRRGASARHIPAAVKRAVCERDQGRCTFVSDAGKRCTATWKLGYDHEDPVACGGQATVANLRLLCRAHNQYAAACAFGTTFMNHKRQEARTRRAEEQHAPGHPGHGAQGSAARGRMQETQHAPGHVGARALGETDDRDVIPWLRKLGVRLADARRAAEACESMPEASLEERVRYALSLLAPSHRKVAAPLRS
;
A
#
# COMPACT_ATOMS: atom_id res chain seq x y z
N MET A 1 33.85 14.95 -37.43
CA MET A 1 32.55 15.65 -37.56
C MET A 1 31.79 15.52 -36.25
N ASN A 2 31.32 16.63 -35.68
CA ASN A 2 30.49 16.60 -34.48
C ASN A 2 29.12 16.04 -34.84
N ARG A 3 28.72 14.90 -34.24
CA ARG A 3 27.44 14.21 -34.48
C ARG A 3 26.21 15.12 -34.30
N TYR A 4 26.36 16.20 -33.53
CA TYR A 4 25.28 17.13 -33.22
C TYR A 4 25.31 18.42 -34.06
N SER A 5 26.25 18.55 -35.00
CA SER A 5 26.30 19.68 -35.94
C SER A 5 25.68 19.28 -37.28
N LEU A 6 24.54 19.87 -37.61
CA LEU A 6 23.75 19.58 -38.81
C LEU A 6 23.84 20.68 -39.88
N THR A 7 24.80 21.61 -39.75
CA THR A 7 24.94 22.79 -40.62
C THR A 7 25.31 22.46 -42.07
N HIS A 8 25.64 21.19 -42.36
CA HIS A 8 25.97 20.69 -43.69
C HIS A 8 24.76 20.12 -44.44
N LEU A 9 23.60 19.97 -43.77
CA LEU A 9 22.37 19.46 -44.38
C LEU A 9 21.57 20.62 -44.97
N GLY A 10 20.97 20.42 -46.16
CA GLY A 10 19.99 21.35 -46.71
C GLY A 10 18.62 21.22 -46.01
N ASP A 11 17.77 22.24 -46.09
CA ASP A 11 16.48 22.31 -45.36
C ASP A 11 15.56 21.09 -45.60
N GLY A 12 15.44 20.64 -46.85
CA GLY A 12 14.63 19.46 -47.19
C GLY A 12 15.17 18.16 -46.60
N GLU A 13 16.49 17.99 -46.63
CA GLU A 13 17.18 16.85 -46.03
C GLU A 13 17.07 16.88 -44.50
N LEU A 14 17.22 18.06 -43.89
CA LEU A 14 17.06 18.26 -42.46
C LEU A 14 15.63 17.91 -42.00
N ASN A 15 14.60 18.32 -42.75
CA ASN A 15 13.21 18.00 -42.44
C ASN A 15 12.93 16.48 -42.52
N CYS A 16 13.40 15.82 -43.58
CA CYS A 16 13.27 14.36 -43.72
C CYS A 16 14.02 13.63 -42.60
N SER A 17 15.27 14.02 -42.33
CA SER A 17 16.10 13.45 -41.27
C SER A 17 15.46 13.62 -39.89
N LEU A 18 14.92 14.81 -39.59
CA LEU A 18 14.19 15.09 -38.34
C LEU A 18 13.00 14.14 -38.18
N LYS A 19 12.17 13.96 -39.21
CA LYS A 19 11.02 13.03 -39.18
C LYS A 19 11.48 11.59 -38.94
N THR A 20 12.56 11.16 -39.59
CA THR A 20 13.13 9.81 -39.41
C THR A 20 13.65 9.60 -37.98
N VAL A 21 14.40 10.55 -37.41
CA VAL A 21 14.92 10.45 -36.03
C VAL A 21 13.78 10.42 -35.03
N VAL A 22 12.75 11.26 -35.22
CA VAL A 22 11.57 11.27 -34.36
C VAL A 22 10.80 9.96 -34.45
N ALA A 23 10.59 9.40 -35.65
CA ALA A 23 9.92 8.10 -35.82
C ALA A 23 10.67 6.96 -35.11
N ARG A 24 12.01 6.93 -35.23
CA ARG A 24 12.86 5.97 -34.48
C ARG A 24 12.74 6.15 -32.96
N GLY A 25 12.66 7.40 -32.51
CA GLY A 25 12.43 7.74 -31.09
C GLY A 25 11.11 7.20 -30.56
N ARG A 26 10.02 7.35 -31.34
CA ARG A 26 8.69 6.82 -30.99
C ARG A 26 8.66 5.29 -30.89
N ALA A 27 9.27 4.60 -31.86
CA ALA A 27 9.42 3.16 -31.81
C ALA A 27 10.20 2.71 -30.57
N SER A 28 11.29 3.41 -30.26
CA SER A 28 12.08 3.14 -29.04
C SER A 28 11.28 3.40 -27.75
N ASP A 29 10.45 4.44 -27.71
CA ASP A 29 9.57 4.71 -26.56
C ASP A 29 8.53 3.59 -26.39
N ALA A 30 7.95 3.06 -27.48
CA ALA A 30 7.04 1.92 -27.44
C ALA A 30 7.74 0.65 -26.92
N ASP A 31 8.96 0.37 -27.36
CA ASP A 31 9.78 -0.72 -26.82
C ASP A 31 10.01 -0.54 -25.32
N VAL A 32 10.38 0.66 -24.88
CA VAL A 32 10.54 0.98 -23.45
C VAL A 32 9.24 0.72 -22.68
N LEU A 33 8.08 1.09 -23.21
CA LEU A 33 6.80 0.78 -22.57
C LEU A 33 6.57 -0.73 -22.45
N ALA A 34 6.85 -1.50 -23.50
CA ALA A 34 6.67 -2.95 -23.48
C ALA A 34 7.57 -3.62 -22.43
N HIS A 35 8.84 -3.20 -22.35
CA HIS A 35 9.77 -3.69 -21.34
C HIS A 35 9.34 -3.29 -19.92
N ILE A 36 8.90 -2.04 -19.72
CA ILE A 36 8.38 -1.59 -18.42
C ILE A 36 7.12 -2.38 -18.04
N ALA A 37 6.23 -2.66 -18.99
CA ALA A 37 4.99 -3.40 -18.75
C ALA A 37 5.26 -4.82 -18.26
N GLU A 38 6.19 -5.52 -18.91
CA GLU A 38 6.58 -6.88 -18.55
C GLU A 38 7.37 -6.92 -17.24
N PHE A 39 8.31 -5.99 -17.06
CA PHE A 39 9.09 -5.88 -15.83
C PHE A 39 8.21 -5.53 -14.61
N ASP A 40 7.18 -4.70 -14.80
CA ASP A 40 6.19 -4.38 -13.77
C ASP A 40 5.28 -5.57 -13.47
N GLU A 41 4.89 -6.36 -14.49
CA GLU A 41 4.05 -7.54 -14.30
C GLU A 41 4.74 -8.63 -13.50
N ARG A 42 5.97 -8.94 -13.91
CA ARG A 42 6.84 -9.89 -13.20
C ARG A 42 7.34 -9.35 -11.88
N ARG A 43 7.12 -8.06 -11.62
CA ARG A 43 7.55 -7.32 -10.42
C ARG A 43 9.05 -7.47 -10.14
N LEU A 44 9.87 -7.45 -11.19
CA LEU A 44 11.32 -7.65 -11.10
C LEU A 44 12.03 -6.51 -10.31
N TYR A 45 11.34 -5.40 -10.08
CA TYR A 45 11.80 -4.34 -9.18
C TYR A 45 11.86 -4.79 -7.71
N LEU A 46 11.06 -5.78 -7.31
CA LEU A 46 11.03 -6.29 -5.93
C LEU A 46 12.34 -6.99 -5.53
N PRO A 47 12.81 -8.02 -6.26
CA PRO A 47 14.11 -8.64 -5.98
C PRO A 47 15.25 -7.63 -6.12
N ALA A 48 15.13 -6.62 -6.99
CA ALA A 48 16.09 -5.51 -7.07
C ALA A 48 16.00 -4.49 -5.90
N ALA A 49 15.27 -4.82 -4.82
CA ALA A 49 15.10 -4.00 -3.62
C ALA A 49 14.39 -2.65 -3.81
N TYR A 50 13.53 -2.53 -4.83
CA TYR A 50 12.69 -1.34 -5.02
C TYR A 50 11.24 -1.59 -4.58
N PRO A 51 10.58 -0.62 -3.92
CA PRO A 51 9.22 -0.79 -3.43
C PRO A 51 8.15 -0.72 -4.53
N CYS A 52 8.47 -0.15 -5.69
CA CYS A 52 7.57 -0.04 -6.83
C CYS A 52 8.36 0.24 -8.12
N MET A 53 7.71 0.01 -9.27
CA MET A 53 8.31 0.27 -10.58
C MET A 53 8.69 1.74 -10.81
N LYS A 54 7.91 2.70 -10.27
CA LYS A 54 8.23 4.13 -10.40
C LYS A 54 9.59 4.45 -9.77
N GLU A 55 9.88 3.95 -8.57
CA GLU A 55 11.17 4.19 -7.91
C GLU A 55 12.32 3.54 -8.68
N TYR A 56 12.12 2.33 -9.22
CA TYR A 56 13.09 1.67 -10.10
C TYR A 56 13.41 2.52 -11.33
N CYS A 57 12.38 3.02 -12.02
CA CYS A 57 12.54 3.90 -13.19
C CYS A 57 13.31 5.19 -12.87
N ILE A 58 13.08 5.80 -11.71
CA ILE A 58 13.76 7.05 -11.31
C ILE A 58 15.22 6.77 -10.94
N ARG A 59 15.45 5.75 -10.12
CA ARG A 59 16.76 5.51 -9.50
C ARG A 59 17.72 4.71 -10.38
N GLU A 60 17.24 3.66 -11.04
CA GLU A 60 18.08 2.86 -11.95
C GLU A 60 18.05 3.39 -13.37
N LEU A 61 16.85 3.62 -13.93
CA LEU A 61 16.73 4.05 -15.34
C LEU A 61 16.91 5.57 -15.52
N ARG A 62 17.12 6.32 -14.44
CA ARG A 62 17.41 7.76 -14.43
C ARG A 62 16.36 8.63 -15.10
N PHE A 63 15.11 8.17 -15.12
CA PHE A 63 14.00 9.03 -15.56
C PHE A 63 13.69 10.10 -14.51
N SER A 64 13.20 11.26 -14.98
CA SER A 64 12.54 12.22 -14.08
C SER A 64 11.29 11.61 -13.46
N GLU A 65 10.82 12.18 -12.35
CA GLU A 65 9.65 11.66 -11.64
C GLU A 65 8.39 11.62 -12.53
N ASP A 66 8.17 12.68 -13.31
CA ASP A 66 7.05 12.78 -14.25
C ASP A 66 7.18 11.78 -15.41
N ALA A 67 8.38 11.66 -15.98
CA ALA A 67 8.65 10.71 -17.06
C ALA A 67 8.43 9.26 -16.61
N ALA A 68 8.90 8.90 -15.41
CA ALA A 68 8.69 7.58 -14.81
C ALA A 68 7.20 7.32 -14.55
N SER A 69 6.49 8.30 -13.98
CA SER A 69 5.06 8.16 -13.65
C SER A 69 4.23 7.92 -14.91
N LYS A 70 4.42 8.73 -15.96
CA LYS A 70 3.72 8.59 -17.24
C LYS A 70 4.02 7.26 -17.92
N ARG A 71 5.30 6.86 -17.98
CA ARG A 71 5.71 5.60 -18.62
C ARG A 71 5.18 4.38 -17.89
N VAL A 72 5.25 4.33 -16.57
CA VAL A 72 4.68 3.20 -15.79
C VAL A 72 3.17 3.13 -15.97
N TYR A 73 2.48 4.28 -15.98
CA TYR A 73 1.03 4.30 -16.20
C TYR A 73 0.67 3.86 -17.63
N ALA A 74 1.34 4.42 -18.64
CA ALA A 74 1.13 4.07 -20.05
C ALA A 74 1.47 2.60 -20.33
N ALA A 75 2.55 2.06 -19.76
CA ALA A 75 2.93 0.66 -19.91
C ALA A 75 1.87 -0.28 -19.33
N ARG A 76 1.30 0.04 -18.17
CA ARG A 76 0.20 -0.74 -17.58
C ARG A 76 -1.06 -0.70 -18.44
N ALA A 77 -1.41 0.47 -18.96
CA ALA A 77 -2.54 0.62 -19.88
C ALA A 77 -2.29 -0.15 -21.18
N ALA A 78 -1.10 -0.04 -21.77
CA ALA A 78 -0.72 -0.74 -23.00
C ALA A 78 -0.71 -2.26 -22.82
N ARG A 79 -0.39 -2.77 -21.64
CA ARG A 79 -0.51 -4.20 -21.35
C ARG A 79 -1.96 -4.70 -21.31
N GLN A 80 -2.88 -3.84 -20.87
CA GLN A 80 -4.32 -4.15 -20.88
C GLN A 80 -4.91 -3.98 -22.29
N PHE A 81 -4.38 -3.02 -23.06
CA PHE A 81 -4.81 -2.68 -24.41
C PHE A 81 -3.59 -2.63 -25.36
N PRO A 82 -3.16 -3.79 -25.90
CA PRO A 82 -1.91 -3.91 -26.67
C PRO A 82 -1.81 -3.01 -27.90
N ALA A 83 -2.94 -2.58 -28.48
CA ALA A 83 -2.99 -1.63 -29.60
C ALA A 83 -2.27 -0.30 -29.29
N ILE A 84 -2.13 0.07 -28.01
CA ILE A 84 -1.40 1.27 -27.59
C ILE A 84 0.08 1.20 -27.99
N PHE A 85 0.72 0.02 -27.98
CA PHE A 85 2.14 -0.09 -28.36
C PHE A 85 2.35 0.32 -29.82
N ALA A 86 1.54 -0.21 -30.73
CA ALA A 86 1.58 0.15 -32.15
C ALA A 86 1.24 1.64 -32.36
N ALA A 87 0.19 2.14 -31.69
CA ALA A 87 -0.21 3.54 -31.79
C ALA A 87 0.90 4.51 -31.34
N VAL A 88 1.66 4.16 -30.30
CA VAL A 88 2.83 4.95 -29.86
C VAL A 88 3.99 4.81 -30.85
N ALA A 89 4.32 3.60 -31.30
CA ALA A 89 5.43 3.35 -32.21
C ALA A 89 5.27 4.09 -33.55
N GLU A 90 4.06 4.06 -34.12
CA GLU A 90 3.70 4.74 -35.36
C GLU A 90 3.54 6.26 -35.14
N GLY A 91 3.36 6.69 -33.89
CA GLY A 91 3.10 8.07 -33.51
C GLY A 91 1.68 8.55 -33.79
N ARG A 92 0.74 7.62 -33.94
CA ARG A 92 -0.69 7.90 -33.92
C ARG A 92 -1.13 8.46 -32.57
N LEU A 93 -0.49 8.03 -31.48
CA LEU A 93 -0.81 8.48 -30.13
C LEU A 93 0.45 8.81 -29.31
N HIS A 94 0.46 9.98 -28.67
CA HIS A 94 1.56 10.40 -27.80
C HIS A 94 1.36 9.94 -26.34
N LEU A 95 2.45 9.80 -25.55
CA LEU A 95 2.39 9.29 -24.16
C LEU A 95 1.37 10.02 -23.26
N SER A 96 1.28 11.35 -23.34
CA SER A 96 0.30 12.12 -22.56
C SER A 96 -1.15 11.79 -22.93
N GLY A 97 -1.40 11.34 -24.16
CA GLY A 97 -2.72 10.99 -24.70
C GLY A 97 -3.13 9.63 -24.19
N VAL A 98 -2.19 8.66 -24.16
CA VAL A 98 -2.37 7.38 -23.47
C VAL A 98 -2.79 7.60 -22.01
N VAL A 99 -2.08 8.47 -21.28
CA VAL A 99 -2.39 8.76 -19.87
C VAL A 99 -3.78 9.37 -19.70
N THR A 100 -4.20 10.22 -20.63
CA THR A 100 -5.52 10.85 -20.62
C THR A 100 -6.66 9.89 -20.99
N LEU A 101 -6.44 9.00 -21.96
CA LEU A 101 -7.44 8.04 -22.46
C LEU A 101 -7.64 6.84 -21.54
N ALA A 102 -6.56 6.31 -20.96
CA ALA A 102 -6.59 5.03 -20.24
C ALA A 102 -7.69 4.88 -19.17
N PRO A 103 -8.09 5.91 -18.40
CA PRO A 103 -9.20 5.78 -17.45
C PRO A 103 -10.56 5.44 -18.07
N ARG A 104 -10.72 5.62 -19.39
CA ARG A 104 -11.97 5.42 -20.13
C ARG A 104 -11.92 4.25 -21.10
N LEU A 105 -10.75 3.62 -21.25
CA LEU A 105 -10.60 2.43 -22.08
C LEU A 105 -11.23 1.22 -21.39
N THR A 106 -12.08 0.52 -22.12
CA THR A 106 -12.64 -0.79 -21.79
C THR A 106 -12.36 -1.73 -22.96
N PRO A 107 -12.39 -3.06 -22.77
CA PRO A 107 -12.15 -4.00 -23.86
C PRO A 107 -13.07 -3.79 -25.07
N GLU A 108 -14.27 -3.24 -24.84
CA GLU A 108 -15.28 -3.03 -25.88
C GLU A 108 -15.08 -1.73 -26.67
N ASN A 109 -14.46 -0.70 -26.07
CA ASN A 109 -14.32 0.63 -26.70
C ASN A 109 -12.87 1.00 -27.06
N ALA A 110 -11.90 0.15 -26.73
CA ALA A 110 -10.49 0.50 -26.80
C ALA A 110 -10.05 0.84 -28.22
N ASP A 111 -10.33 -0.02 -29.19
CA ASP A 111 -9.91 0.18 -30.58
C ASP A 111 -10.55 1.46 -31.17
N GLU A 112 -11.85 1.64 -30.95
CA GLU A 112 -12.58 2.81 -31.44
C GLU A 112 -12.05 4.13 -30.86
N LEU A 113 -11.82 4.19 -29.53
CA LEU A 113 -11.29 5.39 -28.88
C LEU A 113 -9.85 5.68 -29.26
N LEU A 114 -9.03 4.64 -29.46
CA LEU A 114 -7.64 4.80 -29.90
C LEU A 114 -7.58 5.33 -31.34
N GLU A 115 -8.42 4.79 -32.24
CA GLU A 115 -8.53 5.29 -33.61
C GLU A 115 -9.02 6.74 -33.63
N ALA A 116 -10.06 7.07 -32.86
CA ALA A 116 -10.58 8.44 -32.77
C ALA A 116 -9.56 9.43 -32.18
N ALA A 117 -8.61 8.98 -31.37
CA ALA A 117 -7.55 9.80 -30.79
C ALA A 117 -6.32 9.95 -31.69
N THR A 118 -6.28 9.29 -32.86
CA THR A 118 -5.13 9.30 -33.76
C THR A 118 -4.80 10.73 -34.22
N HIS A 119 -3.52 11.11 -34.07
CA HIS A 119 -2.95 12.42 -34.42
C HIS A 119 -3.57 13.63 -33.71
N LYS A 120 -4.41 13.43 -32.69
CA LYS A 120 -4.98 14.50 -31.89
C LYS A 120 -3.99 14.98 -30.83
N THR A 121 -4.02 16.27 -30.56
CA THR A 121 -3.37 16.88 -29.40
C THR A 121 -4.07 16.43 -28.12
N ARG A 122 -3.40 16.62 -26.98
CA ARG A 122 -3.98 16.33 -25.66
C ARG A 122 -5.32 17.04 -25.43
N ASP A 123 -5.45 18.30 -25.86
CA ASP A 123 -6.66 19.09 -25.61
C ASP A 123 -7.82 18.64 -26.51
N GLU A 124 -7.54 18.28 -27.76
CA GLU A 124 -8.52 17.65 -28.65
C GLU A 124 -8.97 16.27 -28.14
N ILE A 125 -8.06 15.49 -27.54
CA ILE A 125 -8.41 14.22 -26.88
C ILE A 125 -9.32 14.48 -25.67
N LEU A 126 -9.05 15.52 -24.88
CA LEU A 126 -9.93 15.90 -23.76
C LEU A 126 -11.31 16.32 -24.25
N HIS A 127 -11.40 17.05 -25.36
CA HIS A 127 -12.66 17.43 -25.97
C HIS A 127 -13.44 16.21 -26.47
N LEU A 128 -12.78 15.31 -27.22
CA LEU A 128 -13.35 14.02 -27.65
C LEU A 128 -13.92 13.22 -26.47
N LEU A 129 -13.19 13.17 -25.35
CA LEU A 129 -13.65 12.49 -24.14
C LEU A 129 -14.83 13.20 -23.48
N ALA A 130 -14.89 14.53 -23.52
CA ALA A 130 -16.01 15.29 -22.97
C ALA A 130 -17.30 15.09 -23.78
N GLU A 131 -17.21 15.02 -25.11
CA GLU A 131 -18.33 14.72 -26.01
C GLU A 131 -18.88 13.31 -25.78
N ARG A 132 -18.00 12.31 -25.68
CA ARG A 132 -18.39 10.89 -25.55
C ARG A 132 -18.78 10.48 -24.13
N PHE A 133 -18.20 11.11 -23.13
CA PHE A 133 -18.45 10.82 -21.72
C PHE A 133 -18.84 12.11 -20.99
N PRO A 134 -20.00 12.71 -21.34
CA PRO A 134 -20.45 13.96 -20.74
C PRO A 134 -20.61 13.75 -19.23
N LYS A 135 -20.05 14.69 -18.47
CA LYS A 135 -20.28 14.72 -17.03
C LYS A 135 -21.61 15.42 -16.79
N PRO A 136 -22.45 14.95 -15.86
CA PRO A 136 -23.66 15.66 -15.50
C PRO A 136 -23.31 17.08 -15.03
N ASP A 137 -24.10 18.05 -15.47
CA ASP A 137 -23.95 19.44 -15.07
C ASP A 137 -23.94 19.54 -13.54
N LEU A 138 -22.97 20.30 -13.00
CA LEU A 138 -22.99 20.64 -11.59
C LEU A 138 -24.26 21.46 -11.32
N PRO A 139 -25.04 21.18 -10.27
CA PRO A 139 -26.30 21.87 -10.04
C PRO A 139 -26.05 23.39 -9.91
N ALA A 140 -26.71 24.15 -10.78
CA ALA A 140 -26.70 25.60 -10.76
C ALA A 140 -27.27 26.11 -9.42
N ARG A 141 -26.40 26.50 -8.51
CA ARG A 141 -26.81 27.27 -7.33
C ARG A 141 -26.85 28.75 -7.71
N LEU A 142 -27.97 29.20 -8.28
CA LEU A 142 -28.38 30.58 -8.10
C LEU A 142 -28.90 30.72 -6.66
N GLY A 143 -28.15 31.47 -5.85
CA GLY A 143 -28.62 32.00 -4.58
C GLY A 143 -28.52 33.51 -4.68
N ASP A 144 -29.67 34.16 -4.70
CA ASP A 144 -29.88 35.58 -4.86
C ASP A 144 -29.03 36.42 -3.90
N THR A 145 -28.28 37.35 -4.47
CA THR A 145 -27.69 38.46 -3.73
C THR A 145 -28.76 39.51 -3.48
N SER A 146 -29.20 39.64 -2.22
CA SER A 146 -29.74 40.91 -1.73
C SER A 146 -28.67 41.61 -0.88
N ALA A 147 -28.13 42.69 -1.41
CA ALA A 147 -27.50 43.76 -0.64
C ALA A 147 -28.19 45.08 -1.03
N PRO A 148 -28.42 46.01 -0.07
CA PRO A 148 -29.30 47.14 -0.29
C PRO A 148 -28.62 48.34 -0.98
N THR A 149 -29.43 48.93 -1.85
CA THR A 149 -29.66 50.31 -2.30
C THR A 149 -28.66 51.45 -2.01
N GLY A 150 -28.39 52.22 -3.08
CA GLY A 150 -27.90 53.62 -3.11
C GLY A 150 -27.16 53.90 -4.44
N GLU A 151 -27.83 54.14 -5.58
CA GLU A 151 -28.21 55.49 -6.12
C GLU A 151 -26.96 56.22 -6.69
N GLN A 152 -26.76 56.61 -7.96
CA GLN A 152 -27.55 56.88 -9.18
C GLN A 152 -26.57 56.88 -10.39
N ALA A 153 -27.07 56.60 -11.62
CA ALA A 153 -26.35 56.60 -12.91
C ALA A 153 -26.26 58.02 -13.55
N PRO A 154 -25.52 58.29 -14.67
CA PRO A 154 -25.78 57.66 -15.99
C PRO A 154 -24.55 57.34 -16.88
N ASP A 155 -24.72 56.33 -17.75
CA ASP A 155 -23.91 55.95 -18.94
C ASP A 155 -24.00 57.02 -20.06
N PRO A 156 -23.22 57.02 -21.20
CA PRO A 156 -22.72 55.83 -21.92
C PRO A 156 -21.44 55.92 -22.81
N VAL A 157 -21.10 54.76 -23.41
CA VAL A 157 -20.34 54.46 -24.66
C VAL A 157 -18.79 54.46 -24.63
N GLY A 158 -18.18 53.31 -24.96
CA GLY A 158 -16.82 53.26 -25.50
C GLY A 158 -16.08 51.94 -25.32
N ASP A 159 -15.87 51.26 -26.44
CA ASP A 159 -15.22 49.98 -26.72
C ASP A 159 -13.75 49.79 -26.23
N TYR A 160 -13.31 48.53 -26.22
CA TYR A 160 -11.94 47.96 -26.07
C TYR A 160 -11.29 47.71 -24.67
N ALA A 161 -11.01 46.41 -24.50
CA ALA A 161 -9.79 45.80 -23.98
C ALA A 161 -9.53 45.72 -22.46
N ALA A 162 -9.27 44.46 -22.07
CA ALA A 162 -8.50 44.01 -20.92
C ALA A 162 -9.06 44.31 -19.53
N ARG A 163 -9.52 43.23 -18.85
CA ARG A 163 -9.06 42.85 -17.51
C ARG A 163 -9.66 41.49 -17.11
N HIS A 164 -8.77 40.50 -17.06
CA HIS A 164 -8.63 39.49 -16.02
C HIS A 164 -9.88 38.82 -15.41
N ALA A 165 -10.07 37.55 -15.80
CA ALA A 165 -10.28 36.33 -15.01
C ALA A 165 -10.47 36.43 -13.46
N PRO A 166 -10.98 35.38 -12.75
CA PRO A 166 -11.17 33.99 -13.22
C PRO A 166 -12.44 33.25 -12.73
N GLY A 167 -12.79 32.16 -13.43
CA GLY A 167 -13.92 31.27 -13.07
C GLY A 167 -13.65 29.79 -13.34
N HIS A 168 -12.55 29.30 -12.76
CA HIS A 168 -12.21 27.92 -12.38
C HIS A 168 -12.72 26.69 -13.18
N VAL A 169 -11.79 26.12 -13.95
CA VAL A 169 -11.76 24.71 -14.35
C VAL A 169 -11.58 23.83 -13.11
N GLU A 170 -12.54 22.96 -12.80
CA GLU A 170 -12.32 21.88 -11.83
C GLU A 170 -11.33 20.85 -12.39
N SER A 171 -10.05 21.14 -12.12
CA SER A 171 -8.99 20.13 -12.15
C SER A 171 -9.33 18.99 -11.17
N PRO A 172 -8.95 17.74 -11.47
CA PRO A 172 -9.22 16.61 -10.58
C PRO A 172 -8.46 16.78 -9.27
N GLY A 173 -9.16 17.28 -8.24
CA GLY A 173 -8.72 17.37 -6.87
C GLY A 173 -7.63 18.42 -6.63
N GLY A 174 -7.84 19.28 -5.63
CA GLY A 174 -6.81 20.17 -5.11
C GLY A 174 -5.62 19.38 -4.56
N GLN A 175 -4.70 18.99 -5.44
CA GLN A 175 -3.44 18.42 -5.03
C GLN A 175 -2.66 19.52 -4.31
N ALA A 176 -2.34 19.26 -3.04
CA ALA A 176 -1.45 20.12 -2.29
C ALA A 176 -0.10 20.20 -3.01
N ARG A 177 0.32 21.41 -3.37
CA ARG A 177 1.64 21.68 -3.92
C ARG A 177 2.54 22.18 -2.81
N ILE A 178 3.70 21.54 -2.65
CA ILE A 178 4.78 22.01 -1.79
C ILE A 178 5.88 22.49 -2.72
N LEU A 179 6.17 23.79 -2.70
CA LEU A 179 7.18 24.40 -3.56
C LEU A 179 8.35 24.88 -2.70
N PRO A 180 9.58 24.38 -2.92
CA PRO A 180 10.74 24.93 -2.21
C PRO A 180 10.95 26.38 -2.65
N LEU A 181 11.03 27.30 -1.68
CA LEU A 181 11.29 28.73 -1.93
C LEU A 181 12.75 29.08 -1.64
N SER A 182 13.34 28.46 -0.62
CA SER A 182 14.76 28.56 -0.25
C SER A 182 15.20 27.26 0.42
N ALA A 183 16.48 27.18 0.83
CA ALA A 183 17.01 26.01 1.55
C ALA A 183 16.22 25.67 2.83
N GLU A 184 15.58 26.66 3.47
CA GLU A 184 14.89 26.50 4.77
C GLU A 184 13.38 26.79 4.70
N ARG A 185 12.84 27.20 3.54
CA ARG A 185 11.44 27.61 3.42
C ARG A 185 10.75 26.96 2.24
N SER A 186 9.53 26.49 2.48
CA SER A 186 8.64 25.95 1.45
C SER A 186 7.28 26.63 1.50
N ALA A 187 6.67 26.84 0.35
CA ALA A 187 5.29 27.25 0.22
C ALA A 187 4.38 26.02 0.16
N LEU A 188 3.29 26.02 0.93
CA LEU A 188 2.21 25.03 0.84
C LEU A 188 0.97 25.69 0.22
N GLN A 189 0.53 25.20 -0.93
CA GLN A 189 -0.72 25.61 -1.56
C GLN A 189 -1.65 24.39 -1.66
N CYS A 190 -2.78 24.42 -0.97
CA CYS A 190 -3.79 23.38 -1.05
C CYS A 190 -5.19 23.97 -0.87
N SER A 191 -6.20 23.30 -1.41
CA SER A 191 -7.59 23.57 -1.08
C SER A 191 -8.06 22.56 -0.03
N PHE A 192 -8.87 23.02 0.91
CA PHE A 192 -9.48 22.16 1.91
C PHE A 192 -10.94 22.57 2.12
N PRO A 193 -11.80 21.61 2.47
CA PRO A 193 -13.22 21.89 2.69
C PRO A 193 -13.42 22.78 3.93
N ARG A 194 -14.51 23.55 3.97
CA ARG A 194 -14.86 24.50 5.04
C ARG A 194 -14.71 23.93 6.46
N ARG A 195 -15.07 22.66 6.67
CA ARG A 195 -14.90 21.94 7.94
C ARG A 195 -13.45 21.93 8.47
N VAL A 196 -12.45 21.99 7.59
CA VAL A 196 -11.04 22.02 7.97
C VAL A 196 -10.64 23.45 8.33
N GLU A 197 -11.09 24.43 7.57
CA GLU A 197 -10.91 25.86 7.87
C GLU A 197 -11.46 26.20 9.27
N GLU A 198 -12.66 25.73 9.58
CA GLU A 198 -13.31 25.92 10.89
C GLU A 198 -12.46 25.32 12.03
N LYS A 199 -11.89 24.13 11.82
CA LYS A 199 -10.95 23.51 12.78
C LYS A 199 -9.67 24.32 12.94
N ILE A 200 -9.11 24.83 11.86
CA ILE A 200 -7.91 25.69 11.91
C ILE A 200 -8.21 26.98 12.67
N ARG A 201 -9.37 27.61 12.41
CA ARG A 201 -9.81 28.82 13.11
C ARG A 201 -9.97 28.55 14.61
N TYR A 202 -10.68 27.47 14.97
CA TYR A 202 -10.90 27.08 16.35
C TYR A 202 -9.59 26.75 17.08
N ALA A 203 -8.68 25.99 16.45
CA ALA A 203 -7.37 25.69 17.02
C ALA A 203 -6.55 26.97 17.27
N ARG A 204 -6.63 27.96 16.36
CA ARG A 204 -6.01 29.28 16.56
C ARG A 204 -6.56 30.02 17.78
N THR A 205 -7.88 30.00 17.95
CA THR A 205 -8.52 30.61 19.13
C THR A 205 -8.01 29.98 20.42
N LEU A 206 -7.96 28.64 20.49
CA LEU A 206 -7.45 27.92 21.66
C LEU A 206 -5.98 28.19 21.94
N ALA A 207 -5.16 28.31 20.89
CA ALA A 207 -3.73 28.51 21.01
C ALA A 207 -3.32 29.99 20.99
N SER A 208 -4.26 30.93 21.08
CA SER A 208 -4.03 32.37 20.91
C SER A 208 -3.02 32.97 21.89
N HIS A 209 -2.90 32.42 23.09
CA HIS A 209 -1.91 32.85 24.09
C HIS A 209 -0.50 32.27 23.86
N GLN A 210 -0.39 31.20 23.08
CA GLN A 210 0.86 30.47 22.84
C GLN A 210 1.43 30.74 21.44
N LEU A 211 0.56 31.07 20.48
CA LEU A 211 0.95 31.40 19.11
C LEU A 211 1.46 32.85 19.05
N PRO A 212 2.73 33.07 18.69
CA PRO A 212 3.17 34.39 18.22
C PRO A 212 2.25 34.83 17.09
N SER A 213 1.81 36.08 17.10
CA SER A 213 0.77 36.55 16.19
C SER A 213 1.10 36.23 14.72
N GLY A 214 0.24 35.41 14.10
CA GLY A 214 0.12 35.33 12.64
C GLY A 214 0.84 34.21 11.90
N VAL A 215 1.66 33.36 12.53
CA VAL A 215 2.37 32.30 11.80
C VAL A 215 1.58 30.99 11.83
N LEU A 216 0.73 30.79 10.82
CA LEU A 216 0.01 29.52 10.59
C LEU A 216 0.97 28.32 10.50
N ALA A 217 2.22 28.54 10.08
CA ALA A 217 3.23 27.49 10.01
C ALA A 217 3.53 26.86 11.38
N THR A 218 3.56 27.63 12.47
CA THR A 218 3.79 27.12 13.83
C THR A 218 2.64 26.26 14.32
N LEU A 219 1.39 26.66 14.02
CA LEU A 219 0.23 25.83 14.32
C LEU A 219 0.28 24.51 13.54
N ILE A 220 0.67 24.58 12.25
CA ILE A 220 0.84 23.39 11.41
C ILE A 220 1.94 22.49 11.98
N GLU A 221 3.09 23.05 12.37
CA GLU A 221 4.20 22.33 13.00
C GLU A 221 3.74 21.56 14.23
N TRP A 222 3.11 22.21 15.21
CA TRP A 222 2.59 21.53 16.41
C TRP A 222 1.56 20.44 16.09
N CYS A 223 0.68 20.70 15.11
CA CYS A 223 -0.31 19.72 14.68
C CYS A 223 0.36 18.50 14.02
N VAL A 224 1.40 18.73 13.22
CA VAL A 224 2.18 17.68 12.55
C VAL A 224 2.99 16.89 13.58
N ASP A 225 3.65 17.55 14.54
CA ASP A 225 4.39 16.90 15.62
C ASP A 225 3.49 16.01 16.47
N ALA A 226 2.34 16.52 16.90
CA ALA A 226 1.37 15.74 17.66
C ALA A 226 0.83 14.56 16.85
N PHE A 227 0.66 14.72 15.53
CA PHE A 227 0.26 13.63 14.66
C PHE A 227 1.38 12.59 14.49
N ILE A 228 2.63 13.02 14.33
CA ILE A 228 3.81 12.16 14.25
C ILE A 228 3.91 11.32 15.54
N GLU A 229 3.91 11.95 16.72
CA GLU A 229 3.99 11.24 18.00
C GLU A 229 2.86 10.20 18.13
N LYS A 230 1.63 10.58 17.77
CA LYS A 230 0.48 9.67 17.76
C LYS A 230 0.72 8.48 16.81
N GLN A 231 1.23 8.72 15.60
CA GLN A 231 1.51 7.68 14.63
C GLN A 231 2.66 6.77 15.06
N GLU A 232 3.73 7.31 15.63
CA GLU A 232 4.86 6.54 16.14
C GLU A 232 4.43 5.62 17.30
N LYS A 233 3.59 6.13 18.21
CA LYS A 233 2.98 5.33 19.26
C LYS A 233 2.09 4.23 18.71
N GLN A 234 1.25 4.52 17.71
CA GLN A 234 0.33 3.52 17.14
C GLN A 234 1.07 2.45 16.32
N LYS A 235 2.01 2.86 15.48
CA LYS A 235 2.68 2.01 14.50
C LYS A 235 3.89 1.29 15.11
N PHE A 236 4.70 1.98 15.89
CA PHE A 236 5.96 1.47 16.42
C PHE A 236 5.94 1.21 17.92
N ALA A 237 4.80 1.48 18.58
CA ALA A 237 4.68 1.42 20.03
C ALA A 237 5.68 2.35 20.76
N ALA A 238 6.15 3.41 20.09
CA ALA A 238 7.10 4.37 20.65
C ALA A 238 6.56 4.97 21.97
N THR A 239 7.38 4.94 23.01
CA THR A 239 7.06 5.54 24.32
C THR A 239 8.33 5.69 25.16
N ALA A 240 8.45 6.84 25.85
CA ALA A 240 9.55 7.11 26.77
C ALA A 240 9.45 6.32 28.09
N ARG A 241 8.25 5.87 28.49
CA ARG A 241 8.01 5.18 29.77
C ARG A 241 7.28 3.85 29.53
N PRO A 242 7.99 2.80 29.11
CA PRO A 242 7.38 1.50 28.88
C PRO A 242 6.96 0.83 30.19
N ARG A 243 5.75 0.25 30.22
CA ARG A 243 5.30 -0.58 31.33
C ARG A 243 5.95 -1.96 31.26
N SER A 244 6.34 -2.52 32.40
CA SER A 244 6.84 -3.90 32.50
C SER A 244 5.70 -4.89 32.30
N GLY A 245 5.78 -5.66 31.21
CA GLY A 245 5.00 -6.88 30.99
C GLY A 245 3.54 -6.66 30.56
N SER A 246 3.20 -7.20 29.40
CA SER A 246 1.85 -7.65 29.08
C SER A 246 1.91 -9.18 28.98
N ARG A 247 0.94 -9.89 29.59
CA ARG A 247 0.81 -11.35 29.39
C ARG A 247 0.80 -11.62 27.88
N ARG A 248 1.49 -12.69 27.44
CA ARG A 248 1.43 -13.12 26.04
C ARG A 248 -0.04 -13.19 25.64
N GLY A 249 -0.43 -12.40 24.62
CA GLY A 249 -1.76 -12.52 24.05
C GLY A 249 -1.96 -13.96 23.56
N ALA A 250 -3.17 -14.48 23.68
CA ALA A 250 -3.48 -15.88 23.31
C ALA A 250 -3.19 -16.21 21.84
N SER A 251 -3.00 -15.21 20.98
CA SER A 251 -2.72 -15.38 19.55
C SER A 251 -1.23 -15.21 19.22
N ALA A 252 -0.66 -16.20 18.52
CA ALA A 252 0.68 -16.12 17.94
C ALA A 252 0.87 -14.94 16.96
N ARG A 253 -0.21 -14.34 16.45
CA ARG A 253 -0.16 -13.17 15.55
C ARG A 253 0.01 -11.85 16.31
N HIS A 254 -0.22 -11.82 17.62
CA HIS A 254 -0.07 -10.60 18.40
C HIS A 254 1.41 -10.28 18.62
N ILE A 255 1.86 -9.12 18.16
CA ILE A 255 3.23 -8.64 18.38
C ILE A 255 3.26 -7.75 19.61
N PRO A 256 4.00 -8.13 20.68
CA PRO A 256 4.12 -7.32 21.88
C PRO A 256 4.73 -5.94 21.60
N ALA A 257 4.26 -4.91 22.31
CA ALA A 257 4.73 -3.53 22.16
C ALA A 257 6.25 -3.38 22.40
N ALA A 258 6.83 -4.16 23.33
CA ALA A 258 8.27 -4.17 23.56
C ALA A 258 9.06 -4.69 22.34
N VAL A 259 8.54 -5.74 21.67
CA VAL A 259 9.15 -6.30 20.47
C VAL A 259 9.01 -5.32 19.29
N LYS A 260 7.84 -4.68 19.12
CA LYS A 260 7.63 -3.64 18.11
C LYS A 260 8.66 -2.51 18.23
N ARG A 261 8.85 -1.97 19.44
CA ARG A 261 9.84 -0.92 19.70
C ARG A 261 11.25 -1.35 19.34
N ALA A 262 11.70 -2.50 19.87
CA ALA A 262 13.05 -3.01 19.63
C ALA A 262 13.33 -3.25 18.13
N VAL A 263 12.37 -3.81 17.39
CA VAL A 263 12.49 -4.02 15.94
C VAL A 263 12.50 -2.69 15.19
N CYS A 264 11.64 -1.74 15.55
CA CYS A 264 11.61 -0.43 14.89
C CYS A 264 12.91 0.37 15.12
N GLU A 265 13.44 0.33 16.34
CA GLU A 265 14.71 0.97 16.70
C GLU A 265 15.87 0.35 15.91
N ARG A 266 15.97 -0.99 15.91
CA ARG A 266 16.96 -1.74 15.12
C ARG A 266 16.88 -1.39 13.63
N ASP A 267 15.68 -1.34 13.08
CA ASP A 267 15.44 -1.17 11.63
C ASP A 267 15.40 0.30 11.20
N GLN A 268 15.43 1.23 12.17
CA GLN A 268 15.38 2.69 11.99
C GLN A 268 14.18 3.16 11.16
N GLY A 269 13.03 2.51 11.32
CA GLY A 269 11.82 2.86 10.57
C GLY A 269 11.99 2.74 9.04
N ARG A 270 12.82 1.80 8.57
CA ARG A 270 13.11 1.56 7.15
C ARG A 270 12.89 0.11 6.79
N CYS A 271 12.54 -0.14 5.53
CA CYS A 271 12.50 -1.49 4.98
C CYS A 271 13.88 -2.16 5.15
N THR A 272 13.89 -3.40 5.61
CA THR A 272 15.10 -4.20 5.83
C THR A 272 15.37 -5.19 4.70
N PHE A 273 14.49 -5.28 3.70
CA PHE A 273 14.73 -6.13 2.54
C PHE A 273 16.04 -5.75 1.84
N VAL A 274 16.86 -6.76 1.56
CA VAL A 274 18.10 -6.66 0.80
C VAL A 274 17.98 -7.59 -0.41
N SER A 275 18.29 -7.06 -1.60
CA SER A 275 18.37 -7.87 -2.83
C SER A 275 19.53 -8.85 -2.77
N ASP A 276 19.55 -9.85 -3.64
CA ASP A 276 20.70 -10.74 -3.83
C ASP A 276 22.00 -9.98 -4.18
N ALA A 277 21.89 -8.83 -4.84
CA ALA A 277 23.00 -7.93 -5.14
C ALA A 277 23.45 -7.05 -3.95
N GLY A 278 22.96 -7.30 -2.73
CA GLY A 278 23.32 -6.55 -1.52
C GLY A 278 22.66 -5.18 -1.35
N LYS A 279 21.80 -4.76 -2.29
CA LYS A 279 21.09 -3.47 -2.22
C LYS A 279 19.94 -3.53 -1.22
N ARG A 280 19.93 -2.61 -0.25
CA ARG A 280 18.81 -2.44 0.71
C ARG A 280 17.72 -1.54 0.15
N CYS A 281 16.46 -1.93 0.37
CA CYS A 281 15.31 -1.09 0.05
C CYS A 281 15.30 0.21 0.88
N THR A 282 15.05 1.34 0.22
CA THR A 282 15.06 2.66 0.86
C THR A 282 13.69 3.11 1.39
N ALA A 283 12.65 2.30 1.22
CA ALA A 283 11.30 2.67 1.60
C ALA A 283 11.14 2.87 3.13
N THR A 284 10.58 4.01 3.50
CA THR A 284 10.17 4.37 4.88
C THR A 284 8.65 4.37 5.07
N TRP A 285 7.90 4.20 3.99
CA TRP A 285 6.44 4.33 3.95
C TRP A 285 5.74 2.97 3.82
N LYS A 286 4.49 2.89 4.31
CA LYS A 286 3.69 1.65 4.36
C LYS A 286 4.45 0.44 4.92
N LEU A 287 5.28 0.68 5.94
CA LEU A 287 5.99 -0.37 6.66
C LEU A 287 5.03 -1.19 7.52
N GLY A 288 5.25 -2.50 7.53
CA GLY A 288 4.63 -3.46 8.43
C GLY A 288 5.67 -4.38 9.04
N TYR A 289 5.29 -5.01 10.15
CA TYR A 289 6.09 -6.07 10.76
C TYR A 289 5.85 -7.37 9.99
N ASP A 290 6.92 -7.88 9.41
CA ASP A 290 6.99 -9.18 8.75
C ASP A 290 7.67 -10.17 9.69
N HIS A 291 7.19 -11.42 9.69
CA HIS A 291 7.88 -12.51 10.37
C HIS A 291 8.71 -13.24 9.32
N GLU A 292 10.03 -13.30 9.52
CA GLU A 292 10.95 -13.97 8.61
C GLU A 292 10.60 -15.45 8.47
N ASP A 293 10.44 -16.14 9.60
CA ASP A 293 9.70 -17.39 9.70
C ASP A 293 8.21 -17.07 9.89
N PRO A 294 7.33 -17.34 8.91
CA PRO A 294 5.94 -16.95 9.00
C PRO A 294 5.21 -17.64 10.16
N VAL A 295 4.20 -16.97 10.72
CA VAL A 295 3.36 -17.52 11.80
C VAL A 295 2.70 -18.85 11.39
N ALA A 296 2.32 -19.01 10.11
CA ALA A 296 1.74 -20.24 9.59
C ALA A 296 2.70 -21.45 9.64
N CYS A 297 4.01 -21.19 9.75
CA CYS A 297 5.06 -22.19 9.88
C CYS A 297 5.56 -22.33 11.33
N GLY A 298 4.85 -21.76 12.31
CA GLY A 298 5.22 -21.79 13.73
C GLY A 298 6.07 -20.60 14.20
N GLY A 299 6.34 -19.63 13.32
CA GLY A 299 7.10 -18.43 13.62
C GLY A 299 6.54 -17.63 14.78
N GLN A 300 7.43 -17.17 15.67
CA GLN A 300 7.07 -16.41 16.88
C GLN A 300 7.34 -14.92 16.69
N ALA A 301 6.58 -14.07 17.39
CA ALA A 301 6.76 -12.62 17.39
C ALA A 301 7.93 -12.18 18.31
N THR A 302 9.15 -12.58 17.96
CA THR A 302 10.39 -12.21 18.66
C THR A 302 11.15 -11.12 17.91
N VAL A 303 12.09 -10.44 18.58
CA VAL A 303 12.92 -9.40 17.93
C VAL A 303 13.76 -10.01 16.79
N ALA A 304 14.28 -11.23 16.98
CA ALA A 304 15.08 -11.92 15.98
C ALA A 304 14.27 -12.28 14.73
N ASN A 305 13.03 -12.76 14.90
CA ASN A 305 12.19 -13.23 13.79
C ASN A 305 11.41 -12.10 13.10
N LEU A 306 11.28 -10.93 13.73
CA LEU A 306 10.54 -9.81 13.16
C LEU A 306 11.45 -8.83 12.46
N ARG A 307 10.95 -8.27 11.35
CA ARG A 307 11.62 -7.22 10.58
C ARG A 307 10.61 -6.23 9.98
N LEU A 308 11.04 -5.01 9.73
CA LEU A 308 10.23 -4.02 9.02
C LEU A 308 10.36 -4.20 7.51
N LEU A 309 9.25 -4.48 6.84
CA LEU A 309 9.16 -4.48 5.38
C LEU A 309 8.13 -3.48 4.89
N CYS A 310 8.40 -2.81 3.77
CA CYS A 310 7.36 -2.05 3.07
C CYS A 310 6.27 -3.01 2.56
N ARG A 311 5.05 -2.51 2.33
CA ARG A 311 3.94 -3.34 1.83
C ARG A 311 4.32 -4.19 0.62
N ALA A 312 5.13 -3.67 -0.29
CA ALA A 312 5.55 -4.37 -1.48
C ALA A 312 6.51 -5.52 -1.17
N HIS A 313 7.55 -5.29 -0.36
CA HIS A 313 8.49 -6.34 0.08
C HIS A 313 7.85 -7.34 1.04
N ASN A 314 6.90 -6.92 1.89
CA ASN A 314 6.13 -7.85 2.71
C ASN A 314 5.30 -8.80 1.83
N GLN A 315 4.67 -8.28 0.77
CA GLN A 315 3.95 -9.11 -0.20
C GLN A 315 4.88 -10.01 -1.01
N TYR A 316 6.10 -9.55 -1.31
CA TYR A 316 7.13 -10.32 -1.98
C TYR A 316 7.61 -11.48 -1.10
N ALA A 317 8.01 -11.20 0.14
CA ALA A 317 8.43 -12.21 1.12
C ALA A 317 7.35 -13.28 1.33
N ALA A 318 6.09 -12.88 1.48
CA ALA A 318 4.98 -13.82 1.56
C ALA A 318 4.81 -14.67 0.29
N ALA A 319 5.03 -14.12 -0.90
CA ALA A 319 4.99 -14.87 -2.15
C ALA A 319 6.16 -15.85 -2.28
N CYS A 320 7.36 -15.49 -1.79
CA CYS A 320 8.50 -16.39 -1.71
C CYS A 320 8.24 -17.54 -0.73
N ALA A 321 7.62 -17.26 0.42
CA ALA A 321 7.35 -18.26 1.46
C ALA A 321 6.20 -19.22 1.11
N PHE A 322 5.14 -18.72 0.47
CA PHE A 322 3.89 -19.48 0.26
C PHE A 322 3.54 -19.76 -1.21
N GLY A 323 4.31 -19.22 -2.16
CA GLY A 323 4.02 -19.29 -3.58
C GLY A 323 3.11 -18.16 -4.09
N THR A 324 3.37 -17.72 -5.32
CA THR A 324 2.68 -16.59 -5.95
C THR A 324 1.20 -16.87 -6.22
N THR A 325 0.87 -18.07 -6.70
CA THR A 325 -0.49 -18.52 -7.02
C THR A 325 -1.38 -18.54 -5.77
N PHE A 326 -0.89 -19.16 -4.70
CA PHE A 326 -1.57 -19.20 -3.39
C PHE A 326 -1.84 -17.79 -2.86
N MET A 327 -0.83 -16.92 -2.87
CA MET A 327 -0.98 -15.55 -2.37
C MET A 327 -1.92 -14.71 -3.23
N ASN A 328 -1.98 -14.94 -4.55
CA ASN A 328 -2.94 -14.26 -5.43
C ASN A 328 -4.37 -14.71 -5.14
N HIS A 329 -4.62 -16.02 -4.97
CA HIS A 329 -5.92 -16.55 -4.58
C HIS A 329 -6.42 -15.92 -3.26
N LYS A 330 -5.57 -15.91 -2.22
CA LYS A 330 -5.92 -15.29 -0.92
C LYS A 330 -6.20 -13.79 -1.00
N ARG A 331 -5.57 -13.08 -1.94
CA ARG A 331 -5.87 -11.67 -2.20
C ARG A 331 -7.23 -11.49 -2.87
N GLN A 332 -7.58 -12.38 -3.80
CA GLN A 332 -8.87 -12.35 -4.48
C GLN A 332 -10.01 -12.64 -3.50
N GLU A 333 -9.90 -13.69 -2.67
CA GLU A 333 -10.84 -13.98 -1.57
C GLU A 333 -11.00 -12.78 -0.60
N ALA A 334 -9.94 -12.03 -0.33
CA ALA A 334 -10.02 -10.86 0.54
C ALA A 334 -10.69 -9.66 -0.14
N ARG A 335 -10.60 -9.55 -1.47
CA ARG A 335 -11.27 -8.50 -2.25
C ARG A 335 -12.76 -8.78 -2.38
N THR A 336 -13.14 -10.02 -2.69
CA THR A 336 -14.55 -10.43 -2.79
C THR A 336 -15.27 -10.20 -1.47
N ARG A 337 -14.70 -10.67 -0.35
CA ARG A 337 -15.28 -10.43 1.00
C ARG A 337 -15.47 -8.94 1.32
N ARG A 338 -14.51 -8.09 0.98
CA ARG A 338 -14.66 -6.64 1.19
C ARG A 338 -15.72 -6.01 0.31
N ALA A 339 -15.84 -6.48 -0.93
CA ALA A 339 -16.90 -6.03 -1.82
C ALA A 339 -18.26 -6.45 -1.27
N GLU A 340 -18.40 -7.70 -0.83
CA GLU A 340 -19.61 -8.23 -0.17
C GLU A 340 -19.96 -7.44 1.09
N GLU A 341 -18.99 -7.16 1.98
CA GLU A 341 -19.17 -6.33 3.18
C GLU A 341 -19.62 -4.90 2.86
N GLN A 342 -19.16 -4.33 1.74
CA GLN A 342 -19.56 -2.99 1.30
C GLN A 342 -20.94 -2.94 0.64
N HIS A 343 -21.38 -4.04 0.02
CA HIS A 343 -22.68 -4.16 -0.64
C HIS A 343 -23.76 -4.80 0.27
N ALA A 344 -23.40 -5.25 1.47
CA ALA A 344 -24.35 -5.79 2.44
C ALA A 344 -25.33 -4.67 2.90
N PRO A 345 -26.65 -4.82 2.70
CA PRO A 345 -27.63 -3.84 3.15
C PRO A 345 -27.73 -3.90 4.68
N GLY A 346 -27.31 -2.82 5.36
CA GLY A 346 -27.56 -2.65 6.81
C GLY A 346 -26.39 -2.18 7.68
N HIS A 347 -25.21 -1.83 7.14
CA HIS A 347 -24.15 -1.25 7.96
C HIS A 347 -24.25 0.29 7.97
N PRO A 348 -24.57 0.96 9.10
CA PRO A 348 -24.50 2.41 9.16
C PRO A 348 -23.05 2.83 8.97
N GLY A 349 -22.81 3.64 7.93
CA GLY A 349 -21.49 4.15 7.61
C GLY A 349 -20.85 4.80 8.83
N HIS A 350 -19.60 4.42 9.13
CA HIS A 350 -18.78 5.03 10.16
C HIS A 350 -18.48 6.49 9.81
N GLY A 351 -19.45 7.37 10.07
CA GLY A 351 -19.27 8.80 10.26
C GLY A 351 -19.16 9.08 11.75
N ALA A 352 -18.02 9.66 12.14
CA ALA A 352 -17.79 10.41 13.38
C ALA A 352 -18.22 9.76 14.71
N GLN A 353 -17.25 9.25 15.48
CA GLN A 353 -17.38 9.23 16.94
C GLN A 353 -16.17 9.92 17.57
N GLY A 354 -16.41 11.19 17.92
CA GLY A 354 -15.73 11.86 19.01
C GLY A 354 -16.13 11.24 20.35
N SER A 355 -15.28 11.48 21.33
CA SER A 355 -15.24 10.91 22.66
C SER A 355 -16.46 11.14 23.56
N ALA A 356 -16.62 10.19 24.49
CA ALA A 356 -17.20 10.28 25.84
C ALA A 356 -18.68 9.88 26.01
N ALA A 357 -18.91 8.79 26.74
CA ALA A 357 -19.60 8.81 28.04
C ALA A 357 -19.57 7.41 28.69
N ARG A 358 -19.23 7.38 29.99
CA ARG A 358 -19.45 6.25 30.91
C ARG A 358 -20.94 6.19 31.25
N GLY A 359 -21.51 4.99 31.30
CA GLY A 359 -22.82 4.71 31.88
C GLY A 359 -22.89 3.27 32.34
N ARG A 360 -22.99 3.08 33.66
CA ARG A 360 -23.17 1.81 34.37
C ARG A 360 -24.66 1.44 34.33
N MET A 361 -24.98 0.18 34.05
CA MET A 361 -26.22 -0.58 34.39
C MET A 361 -26.22 -1.86 33.55
N GLN A 362 -26.69 -3.04 33.95
CA GLN A 362 -26.94 -3.71 35.21
C GLN A 362 -27.16 -5.18 34.82
N GLU A 363 -26.88 -6.12 35.72
CA GLU A 363 -27.09 -7.57 35.53
C GLU A 363 -28.50 -7.90 35.01
N THR A 364 -28.56 -8.80 34.03
CA THR A 364 -29.69 -9.72 33.88
C THR A 364 -29.12 -11.09 33.52
N GLN A 365 -29.35 -12.02 34.44
CA GLN A 365 -29.07 -13.44 34.32
C GLN A 365 -30.14 -14.06 33.40
N HIS A 366 -29.75 -14.89 32.42
CA HIS A 366 -30.51 -16.09 32.04
C HIS A 366 -29.61 -17.07 31.25
N ALA A 367 -29.76 -18.34 31.60
CA ALA A 367 -29.00 -19.51 31.15
C ALA A 367 -29.43 -20.01 29.75
N PRO A 368 -28.72 -20.99 29.14
CA PRO A 368 -28.59 -21.13 27.69
C PRO A 368 -29.62 -22.07 27.04
N GLY A 369 -30.02 -21.74 25.81
CA GLY A 369 -30.78 -22.62 24.91
C GLY A 369 -29.88 -23.11 23.76
N HIS A 370 -29.86 -24.43 23.57
CA HIS A 370 -29.22 -25.19 22.49
C HIS A 370 -29.65 -24.74 21.08
N VAL A 371 -28.71 -24.71 20.10
CA VAL A 371 -28.78 -25.45 18.81
C VAL A 371 -27.37 -25.53 18.16
N GLY A 372 -26.94 -26.72 17.71
CA GLY A 372 -26.22 -26.86 16.43
C GLY A 372 -24.70 -27.08 16.42
N ALA A 373 -24.21 -28.17 17.02
CA ALA A 373 -22.86 -28.67 16.77
C ALA A 373 -22.80 -29.48 15.45
N ARG A 374 -21.83 -29.17 14.57
CA ARG A 374 -21.39 -30.10 13.52
C ARG A 374 -19.87 -30.04 13.31
N ALA A 375 -19.24 -31.15 13.68
CA ALA A 375 -17.98 -31.77 13.22
C ALA A 375 -16.66 -31.00 13.33
N LEU A 376 -15.96 -31.21 14.46
CA LEU A 376 -14.49 -31.25 14.53
C LEU A 376 -14.08 -32.73 14.41
N GLY A 377 -13.08 -33.00 13.56
CA GLY A 377 -12.56 -34.34 13.32
C GLY A 377 -12.00 -34.99 14.58
N GLU A 378 -12.33 -36.28 14.73
CA GLU A 378 -11.85 -37.18 15.78
C GLU A 378 -10.32 -37.17 15.85
N THR A 379 -9.78 -36.86 17.03
CA THR A 379 -8.43 -37.25 17.39
C THR A 379 -8.45 -38.75 17.64
N ASP A 380 -7.74 -39.52 16.81
CA ASP A 380 -7.59 -40.96 16.98
C ASP A 380 -6.99 -41.26 18.36
N ASP A 381 -7.75 -41.94 19.22
CA ASP A 381 -7.36 -42.31 20.60
C ASP A 381 -6.13 -43.24 20.68
N ARG A 382 -5.52 -43.55 19.53
CA ARG A 382 -4.30 -44.36 19.36
C ARG A 382 -3.03 -43.53 19.15
N ASP A 383 -3.13 -42.22 18.90
CA ASP A 383 -1.97 -41.38 18.58
C ASP A 383 -1.17 -40.99 19.85
N VAL A 384 0.06 -41.51 19.95
CA VAL A 384 0.98 -41.23 21.06
C VAL A 384 1.73 -39.90 20.90
N ILE A 385 1.75 -39.30 19.70
CA ILE A 385 2.54 -38.10 19.39
C ILE A 385 2.14 -36.90 20.27
N PRO A 386 0.84 -36.55 20.44
CA PRO A 386 0.43 -35.43 21.29
C PRO A 386 0.91 -35.56 22.74
N TRP A 387 0.93 -36.79 23.27
CA TRP A 387 1.35 -37.09 24.64
C TRP A 387 2.86 -37.00 24.82
N LEU A 388 3.65 -37.53 23.88
CA LEU A 388 5.11 -37.39 23.88
C LEU A 388 5.55 -35.92 23.75
N ARG A 389 4.83 -35.13 22.94
CA ARG A 389 5.07 -33.67 22.81
C ARG A 389 4.79 -32.93 24.11
N LYS A 390 3.76 -33.32 24.86
CA LYS A 390 3.44 -32.74 26.17
C LYS A 390 4.49 -33.05 27.24
N LEU A 391 5.19 -34.18 27.11
CA LEU A 391 6.32 -34.57 27.96
C LEU A 391 7.66 -33.96 27.53
N GLY A 392 7.67 -33.08 26.53
CA GLY A 392 8.87 -32.35 26.10
C GLY A 392 9.72 -33.06 25.04
N VAL A 393 9.24 -34.17 24.48
CA VAL A 393 9.94 -34.88 23.39
C VAL A 393 9.86 -34.06 22.09
N ARG A 394 10.99 -33.95 21.38
CA ARG A 394 11.04 -33.25 20.08
C ARG A 394 10.20 -34.00 19.05
N LEU A 395 9.56 -33.29 18.12
CA LEU A 395 8.60 -33.88 17.18
C LEU A 395 9.20 -34.99 16.31
N ALA A 396 10.45 -34.83 15.88
CA ALA A 396 11.16 -35.86 15.11
C ALA A 396 11.37 -37.15 15.92
N ASP A 397 11.67 -37.02 17.21
CA ASP A 397 11.88 -38.17 18.10
C ASP A 397 10.54 -38.82 18.49
N ALA A 398 9.49 -38.01 18.67
CA ALA A 398 8.13 -38.48 18.93
C ALA A 398 7.53 -39.26 17.75
N ARG A 399 7.82 -38.86 16.49
CA ARG A 399 7.38 -39.60 15.29
C ARG A 399 8.05 -40.96 15.17
N ARG A 400 9.38 -41.03 15.33
CA ARG A 400 10.10 -42.31 15.31
C ARG A 400 9.64 -43.27 16.41
N ALA A 401 9.35 -42.75 17.61
CA ALA A 401 8.83 -43.55 18.70
C ALA A 401 7.38 -43.99 18.46
N ALA A 402 6.56 -43.18 17.79
CA ALA A 402 5.19 -43.53 17.40
C ALA A 402 5.15 -44.65 16.34
N GLU A 403 6.03 -44.60 15.33
CA GLU A 403 6.18 -45.66 14.32
C GLU A 403 6.54 -47.01 14.96
N ALA A 404 7.40 -47.01 15.98
CA ALA A 404 7.74 -48.24 16.70
C ALA A 404 6.55 -48.84 17.48
N CYS A 405 5.60 -48.01 17.91
CA CYS A 405 4.37 -48.45 18.59
C CYS A 405 3.32 -49.05 17.63
N GLU A 406 3.47 -48.91 16.31
CA GLU A 406 2.59 -49.56 15.32
C GLU A 406 2.69 -51.10 15.39
N SER A 407 3.79 -51.63 15.93
CA SER A 407 4.00 -53.06 16.17
C SER A 407 3.14 -53.65 17.31
N MET A 408 2.42 -52.81 18.07
CA MET A 408 1.58 -53.23 19.20
C MET A 408 0.11 -52.73 19.04
N PRO A 409 -0.62 -53.23 18.03
CA PRO A 409 -1.96 -52.72 17.68
C PRO A 409 -3.00 -52.90 18.80
N GLU A 410 -2.87 -53.92 19.64
CA GLU A 410 -3.80 -54.22 20.74
C GLU A 410 -3.41 -53.60 22.10
N ALA A 411 -2.26 -52.92 22.18
CA ALA A 411 -1.81 -52.28 23.43
C ALA A 411 -2.55 -50.98 23.70
N SER A 412 -2.86 -50.73 24.98
CA SER A 412 -3.48 -49.48 25.43
C SER A 412 -2.59 -48.26 25.16
N LEU A 413 -3.20 -47.07 25.10
CA LEU A 413 -2.47 -45.81 24.87
C LEU A 413 -1.36 -45.60 25.91
N GLU A 414 -1.61 -45.94 27.17
CA GLU A 414 -0.63 -45.82 28.25
C GLU A 414 0.57 -46.76 28.05
N GLU A 415 0.33 -47.99 27.61
CA GLU A 415 1.39 -48.97 27.31
C GLU A 415 2.23 -48.53 26.10
N ARG A 416 1.60 -47.98 25.06
CA ARG A 416 2.28 -47.43 23.89
C ARG A 416 3.13 -46.20 24.23
N VAL A 417 2.63 -45.31 25.08
CA VAL A 417 3.42 -44.15 25.56
C VAL A 417 4.61 -44.62 26.41
N ARG A 418 4.41 -45.62 27.28
CA ARG A 418 5.50 -46.18 28.10
C ARG A 418 6.58 -46.85 27.26
N TYR A 419 6.19 -47.59 26.22
CA TYR A 419 7.11 -48.20 25.26
C TYR A 419 7.83 -47.15 24.40
N ALA A 420 7.12 -46.15 23.88
CA ALA A 420 7.74 -45.04 23.15
C ALA A 420 8.80 -44.31 23.99
N LEU A 421 8.55 -44.13 25.29
CA LEU A 421 9.51 -43.52 26.21
C LEU A 421 10.72 -44.43 26.50
N SER A 422 10.55 -45.76 26.54
CA SER A 422 11.68 -46.68 26.75
C SER A 422 12.65 -46.72 25.56
N LEU A 423 12.14 -46.53 24.33
CA LEU A 423 12.95 -46.40 23.12
C LEU A 423 13.75 -45.09 23.05
N LEU A 424 13.30 -44.08 23.79
CA LEU A 424 13.93 -42.77 23.87
C LEU A 424 14.91 -42.66 25.06
N ALA A 425 14.94 -43.64 25.95
CA ALA A 425 15.89 -43.70 27.05
C ALA A 425 17.24 -44.28 26.58
N PRO A 426 18.38 -43.64 26.89
CA PRO A 426 19.69 -44.20 26.59
C PRO A 426 19.94 -45.49 27.41
N SER A 427 20.52 -46.51 26.75
CA SER A 427 20.92 -47.78 27.37
C SER A 427 21.77 -47.55 28.64
N HIS A 428 21.26 -48.03 29.78
CA HIS A 428 21.77 -47.89 31.15
C HIS A 428 23.27 -47.54 31.36
N ARG A 429 23.53 -46.51 32.17
CA ARG A 429 24.65 -46.52 33.12
C ARG A 429 24.23 -47.39 34.32
N LYS A 430 24.82 -48.57 34.47
CA LYS A 430 24.67 -49.41 35.69
C LYS A 430 25.19 -48.61 36.89
N VAL A 431 24.35 -48.39 37.91
CA VAL A 431 24.79 -47.87 39.22
C VAL A 431 24.87 -49.06 40.17
N ALA A 432 26.04 -49.30 40.75
CA ALA A 432 26.32 -50.39 41.67
C ALA A 432 25.55 -50.24 42.99
N ALA A 433 25.20 -51.38 43.61
CA ALA A 433 24.52 -51.44 44.90
C ALA A 433 25.41 -50.87 46.03
N PRO A 434 24.85 -50.15 47.02
CA PRO A 434 25.62 -49.69 48.18
C PRO A 434 25.88 -50.85 49.14
N LEU A 435 27.13 -50.93 49.61
CA LEU A 435 27.60 -51.84 50.66
C LEU A 435 26.83 -51.60 51.95
N ARG A 436 26.40 -52.70 52.59
CA ARG A 436 25.93 -52.70 53.98
C ARG A 436 27.13 -52.61 54.91
N SER A 437 27.10 -51.67 55.84
CA SER A 437 27.83 -51.69 57.10
C SER A 437 26.87 -51.30 58.20
#